data_AF-A0A6I3LZA9-F1
#
_entry.id   AF-A0A6I3LZA9-F1
#
_cell.length_a   1.000
_cell.length_b   1.000
_cell.length_c   1.000
_cell.angle_alpha   90.00
_cell.angle_beta   90.00
_cell.angle_gamma   90.00
#
_symmetry.space_group_name_H-M   'P 1'
#
loop_
_entity.id
_entity.type
_entity.pdbx_description
1 polymer ?
#
loop_
_entity_poly.entity_id
_entity_poly.type
_entity_poly.pdbx_seq_one_letter_code
_entity_poly.pdbx_strand_id
1 'polypeptide(L)'
;MKIHHLRTHRSDENLAREGQLAWQLAGVAVDPVEVDDEVVDMVVNRVIDNAAVAAASLARKPVVSARSQALAHPVSIGGDGATVFGADAARRTSPEWAAWANGVAVRELDFHDTFLAADYSHPGDNIPPIVAVAQHLAATRGLTGRDVVRGIATGYEIQVDLVKAITLHAHKIDHVAHLGPSAAAGIGTLLGLDRETIFQAIGQALHTTTATRQSRKGEISTWKAHAPAFAGKMAVESVDRAMRGETSPVPIYEGEDGVIAWLLGGPEATYDVPLPEQGEAKRAILDSYTKEHSAEYQAQALIDLARKLHDAYPLILDDPEGIESITIHTSHHTHNVIGTGANDPQKYDPDASRETLDHSIPYIFTVALQDGTWHHADSYTPERAHRPDTVALWRKVSTVEDPEWTRRYHSLDIGEKAFGGRVVIRLADGNEIVDEIAVADAHPLGARPFGREQYVQKFRTLAEWVLEPAEIDRFLEVAQRLPELGPDELGQLTITAAPGALNHVEIPTGLF
;
A
#
# COMPACT_ATOMS: atom_id res chain seq x y z
N MET A 1 8.95 -18.01 -14.91
CA MET A 1 9.71 -17.18 -13.95
C MET A 1 11.18 -17.57 -13.93
N LYS A 2 12.08 -16.59 -14.04
CA LYS A 2 13.55 -16.76 -14.02
C LYS A 2 14.13 -16.13 -12.76
N ILE A 3 15.07 -16.81 -12.12
CA ILE A 3 15.79 -16.29 -10.96
C ILE A 3 17.02 -15.51 -11.42
N HIS A 4 17.15 -14.27 -10.94
CA HIS A 4 18.28 -13.38 -11.17
C HIS A 4 19.13 -13.30 -9.91
N HIS A 5 20.34 -13.84 -9.97
CA HIS A 5 21.29 -13.82 -8.87
C HIS A 5 22.05 -12.49 -8.86
N LEU A 6 21.95 -11.75 -7.76
CA LEU A 6 22.67 -10.49 -7.51
C LEU A 6 23.82 -10.70 -6.55
N ARG A 7 24.95 -10.03 -6.84
CA ARG A 7 26.05 -9.79 -5.91
C ARG A 7 26.67 -8.43 -6.19
N THR A 8 27.45 -7.91 -5.25
CA THR A 8 28.27 -6.72 -5.51
C THR A 8 29.41 -7.05 -6.49
N HIS A 9 29.75 -6.09 -7.34
CA HIS A 9 30.87 -6.13 -8.28
C HIS A 9 31.79 -4.93 -8.05
N ARG A 10 33.10 -5.19 -7.97
CA ARG A 10 34.12 -4.14 -7.94
C ARG A 10 34.12 -3.38 -9.27
N SER A 11 34.54 -2.12 -9.24
CA SER A 11 34.57 -1.27 -10.43
C SER A 11 35.45 -1.84 -11.56
N ASP A 12 36.45 -2.65 -11.23
CA ASP A 12 37.34 -3.31 -12.20
C ASP A 12 36.73 -4.56 -12.88
N GLU A 13 35.63 -5.11 -12.35
CA GLU A 13 34.94 -6.27 -12.92
C GLU A 13 34.10 -5.91 -14.16
N ASN A 14 33.78 -4.63 -14.36
CA ASN A 14 33.05 -4.11 -15.53
C ASN A 14 31.76 -4.91 -15.83
N LEU A 15 30.86 -5.02 -14.85
CA LEU A 15 29.58 -5.72 -15.02
C LEU A 15 28.79 -5.17 -16.23
N ALA A 16 28.61 -6.02 -17.24
CA ALA A 16 27.82 -5.70 -18.43
C ALA A 16 26.36 -5.39 -18.03
N ARG A 17 25.69 -4.52 -18.80
CA ARG A 17 24.31 -4.07 -18.50
C ARG A 17 23.35 -5.25 -18.41
N GLU A 18 23.52 -6.27 -19.24
CA GLU A 18 22.75 -7.51 -19.23
C GLU A 18 22.89 -8.29 -17.92
N GLY A 19 23.92 -8.04 -17.12
CA GLY A 19 24.07 -8.60 -15.78
C GLY A 19 23.43 -7.78 -14.66
N GLN A 20 22.92 -6.57 -14.95
CA GLN A 20 22.39 -5.64 -13.94
C GLN A 20 20.89 -5.82 -13.74
N LEU A 21 20.42 -5.89 -12.50
CA LEU A 21 19.01 -6.05 -12.17
C LEU A 21 18.17 -4.90 -12.72
N ALA A 22 18.63 -3.65 -12.62
CA ALA A 22 17.90 -2.51 -13.20
C ALA A 22 17.65 -2.68 -14.71
N TRP A 23 18.57 -3.31 -15.44
CA TRP A 23 18.39 -3.63 -16.85
C TRP A 23 17.38 -4.75 -17.06
N GLN A 24 17.34 -5.74 -16.17
CA GLN A 24 16.37 -6.83 -16.21
C GLN A 24 14.95 -6.35 -15.89
N LEU A 25 14.80 -5.48 -14.89
CA LEU A 25 13.54 -4.79 -14.58
C LEU A 25 13.04 -3.96 -15.78
N ALA A 26 13.92 -3.20 -16.43
CA ALA A 26 13.58 -2.52 -17.67
C ALA A 26 13.18 -3.48 -18.80
N GLY A 27 13.74 -4.70 -18.81
CA GLY A 27 13.36 -5.79 -19.71
C GLY A 27 11.92 -6.26 -19.49
N VAL A 28 11.51 -6.45 -18.23
CA VAL A 28 10.12 -6.77 -17.86
C VAL A 28 9.17 -5.65 -18.31
N ALA A 29 9.57 -4.38 -18.14
CA ALA A 29 8.76 -3.22 -18.50
C ALA A 29 8.53 -3.06 -20.02
N VAL A 30 9.55 -3.33 -20.85
CA VAL A 30 9.40 -3.24 -22.32
C VAL A 30 8.75 -4.48 -22.95
N ASP A 31 8.51 -5.54 -22.19
CA ASP A 31 7.90 -6.75 -22.72
C ASP A 31 6.45 -6.47 -23.19
N PRO A 32 6.15 -6.67 -24.49
CA PRO A 32 4.83 -6.38 -25.04
C PRO A 32 3.75 -7.38 -24.62
N VAL A 33 4.06 -8.43 -23.85
CA VAL A 33 3.08 -9.41 -23.35
C VAL A 33 1.80 -8.75 -22.86
N GLU A 34 0.65 -9.30 -23.26
CA GLU A 34 -0.66 -8.79 -22.86
C GLU A 34 -0.93 -9.04 -21.36
N VAL A 35 -1.82 -8.24 -20.81
CA VAL A 35 -2.28 -8.38 -19.44
C VAL A 35 -3.48 -9.33 -19.43
N ASP A 36 -3.44 -10.38 -18.64
CA ASP A 36 -4.52 -11.37 -18.52
C ASP A 36 -5.79 -10.74 -17.93
N ASP A 37 -6.98 -11.22 -18.33
CA ASP A 37 -8.28 -10.67 -17.89
C ASP A 37 -8.41 -10.57 -16.36
N GLU A 38 -7.94 -11.58 -15.60
CA GLU A 38 -7.95 -11.54 -14.13
C GLU A 38 -7.10 -10.40 -13.56
N VAL A 39 -5.96 -10.11 -14.21
CA VAL A 39 -5.06 -9.02 -13.84
C VAL A 39 -5.70 -7.69 -14.19
N VAL A 40 -6.36 -7.58 -15.36
CA VAL A 40 -7.15 -6.41 -15.73
C VAL A 40 -8.22 -6.11 -14.69
N ASP A 41 -9.02 -7.13 -14.33
CA ASP A 41 -10.08 -7.00 -13.33
C ASP A 41 -9.56 -6.55 -11.97
N MET A 42 -8.40 -7.08 -11.56
CA MET A 42 -7.77 -6.67 -10.31
C MET A 42 -7.20 -5.26 -10.38
N VAL A 43 -6.60 -4.83 -11.50
CA VAL A 43 -6.16 -3.43 -11.67
C VAL A 43 -7.33 -2.48 -11.46
N VAL A 44 -8.49 -2.78 -12.06
CA VAL A 44 -9.69 -1.96 -11.86
C VAL A 44 -10.14 -1.96 -10.39
N ASN A 45 -10.12 -3.11 -9.72
CA ASN A 45 -10.41 -3.19 -8.29
C ASN A 45 -9.47 -2.29 -7.47
N ARG A 46 -8.18 -2.27 -7.78
CA ARG A 46 -7.18 -1.43 -7.08
C ARG A 46 -7.35 0.06 -7.35
N VAL A 47 -7.78 0.45 -8.55
CA VAL A 47 -8.13 1.85 -8.85
C VAL A 47 -9.34 2.29 -8.03
N ILE A 48 -10.36 1.43 -7.90
CA ILE A 48 -11.53 1.70 -7.04
C ILE A 48 -11.12 1.78 -5.56
N ASP A 49 -10.30 0.85 -5.10
CA ASP A 49 -9.80 0.79 -3.72
C ASP A 49 -9.01 2.04 -3.34
N ASN A 50 -8.08 2.48 -4.19
CA ASN A 50 -7.32 3.70 -3.99
C ASN A 50 -8.22 4.94 -3.91
N ALA A 51 -9.23 5.04 -4.78
CA ALA A 51 -10.18 6.15 -4.73
C ALA A 51 -11.04 6.12 -3.46
N ALA A 52 -11.38 4.93 -2.94
CA ALA A 52 -12.11 4.78 -1.68
C ALA A 52 -11.31 5.34 -0.50
N VAL A 53 -10.03 4.95 -0.41
CA VAL A 53 -9.14 5.41 0.65
C VAL A 53 -8.85 6.90 0.51
N ALA A 54 -8.67 7.40 -0.71
CA ALA A 54 -8.49 8.82 -0.98
C ALA A 54 -9.73 9.65 -0.60
N ALA A 55 -10.94 9.16 -0.90
CA ALA A 55 -12.20 9.83 -0.52
C ALA A 55 -12.28 9.97 1.01
N ALA A 56 -12.09 8.87 1.75
CA ALA A 56 -12.12 8.89 3.21
C ALA A 56 -11.04 9.78 3.86
N SER A 57 -9.97 10.12 3.15
CA SER A 57 -8.87 10.92 3.68
C SER A 57 -8.92 12.41 3.28
N LEU A 58 -9.86 12.86 2.45
CA LEU A 58 -9.85 14.20 1.83
C LEU A 58 -9.80 15.39 2.80
N ALA A 59 -10.34 15.24 4.01
CA ALA A 59 -10.34 16.27 5.04
C ALA A 59 -9.14 16.16 6.02
N ARG A 60 -8.32 15.12 5.93
CA ARG A 60 -7.17 14.93 6.81
C ARG A 60 -6.07 15.93 6.48
N LYS A 61 -5.47 16.51 7.54
CA LYS A 61 -4.50 17.60 7.41
C LYS A 61 -3.32 17.29 6.46
N PRO A 62 -2.71 16.09 6.45
CA PRO A 62 -1.66 15.75 5.48
C PRO A 62 -2.14 15.85 4.04
N VAL A 63 -3.33 15.32 3.75
CA VAL A 63 -3.95 15.33 2.42
C VAL A 63 -4.30 16.74 1.98
N VAL A 64 -4.82 17.56 2.88
CA VAL A 64 -5.13 18.97 2.61
C VAL A 64 -3.86 19.77 2.31
N SER A 65 -2.79 19.53 3.07
CA SER A 65 -1.48 20.14 2.82
C SER A 65 -0.91 19.74 1.46
N ALA A 66 -0.92 18.44 1.14
CA ALA A 66 -0.39 17.93 -0.13
C ALA A 66 -1.21 18.42 -1.34
N ARG A 67 -2.54 18.46 -1.22
CA ARG A 67 -3.44 19.06 -2.21
C ARG A 67 -3.16 20.55 -2.39
N SER A 68 -2.98 21.30 -1.30
CA SER A 68 -2.62 22.73 -1.36
C SER A 68 -1.30 22.95 -2.12
N GLN A 69 -0.27 22.17 -1.80
CA GLN A 69 1.02 22.20 -2.50
C GLN A 69 0.83 21.94 -4.00
N ALA A 70 0.16 20.85 -4.38
CA ALA A 70 -0.03 20.51 -5.77
C ALA A 70 -0.78 21.60 -6.55
N LEU A 71 -1.84 22.15 -5.95
CA LEU A 71 -2.66 23.19 -6.55
C LEU A 71 -1.96 24.56 -6.68
N ALA A 72 -0.79 24.74 -6.06
CA ALA A 72 0.10 25.89 -6.25
C ALA A 72 1.05 25.71 -7.45
N HIS A 73 1.17 24.50 -8.01
CA HIS A 73 1.96 24.22 -9.19
C HIS A 73 1.04 24.10 -10.42
N PRO A 74 1.08 25.05 -11.37
CA PRO A 74 0.23 25.00 -12.55
C PRO A 74 0.64 23.88 -13.51
N VAL A 75 -0.21 23.61 -14.50
CA VAL A 75 0.03 22.62 -15.55
C VAL A 75 1.36 22.86 -16.27
N SER A 76 2.16 21.81 -16.39
CA SER A 76 3.40 21.80 -17.17
C SER A 76 3.14 21.94 -18.67
N ILE A 77 4.06 22.57 -19.39
CA ILE A 77 4.00 22.64 -20.86
C ILE A 77 4.15 21.24 -21.46
N GLY A 78 3.36 20.93 -22.49
CA GLY A 78 3.50 19.67 -23.25
C GLY A 78 2.46 18.60 -22.91
N GLY A 79 1.45 18.93 -22.11
CA GLY A 79 0.32 18.06 -21.80
C GLY A 79 -0.82 18.80 -21.13
N ASP A 80 -1.90 18.09 -20.81
CA ASP A 80 -3.15 18.65 -20.28
C ASP A 80 -3.14 18.81 -18.75
N GLY A 81 -2.07 18.31 -18.12
CA GLY A 81 -1.95 18.23 -16.66
C GLY A 81 -2.71 17.05 -16.08
N ALA A 82 -2.66 16.93 -14.77
CA ALA A 82 -3.27 15.84 -14.03
C ALA A 82 -4.22 16.36 -12.94
N THR A 83 -5.13 15.49 -12.53
CA THR A 83 -6.13 15.78 -11.49
C THR A 83 -5.59 15.63 -10.08
N VAL A 84 -6.23 16.33 -9.14
CA VAL A 84 -6.02 16.13 -7.71
C VAL A 84 -7.33 15.72 -7.06
N PHE A 85 -7.33 14.60 -6.33
CA PHE A 85 -8.52 14.11 -5.64
C PHE A 85 -9.11 15.16 -4.68
N GLY A 86 -10.42 15.32 -4.74
CA GLY A 86 -11.19 16.28 -3.96
C GLY A 86 -11.16 17.71 -4.50
N ALA A 87 -10.38 18.01 -5.54
CA ALA A 87 -10.43 19.30 -6.23
C ALA A 87 -11.40 19.25 -7.41
N ASP A 88 -11.79 20.42 -7.92
CA ASP A 88 -12.52 20.52 -9.19
C ASP A 88 -11.69 19.86 -10.30
N ALA A 89 -12.27 18.90 -11.02
CA ALA A 89 -11.59 18.20 -12.10
C ALA A 89 -11.03 19.16 -13.16
N ALA A 90 -11.68 20.29 -13.47
CA ALA A 90 -11.16 21.28 -14.42
C ALA A 90 -9.86 21.95 -13.94
N ARG A 91 -9.58 21.95 -12.63
CA ARG A 91 -8.34 22.48 -12.06
C ARG A 91 -7.24 21.41 -12.10
N ARG A 92 -6.43 21.46 -13.15
CA ARG A 92 -5.29 20.55 -13.36
C ARG A 92 -3.97 21.14 -12.80
N THR A 93 -3.03 20.26 -12.49
CA THR A 93 -1.66 20.58 -12.03
C THR A 93 -0.62 19.80 -12.85
N SER A 94 0.67 20.02 -12.62
CA SER A 94 1.73 19.21 -13.19
C SER A 94 1.68 17.76 -12.66
N PRO A 95 2.04 16.76 -13.50
CA PRO A 95 1.81 15.35 -13.16
C PRO A 95 2.56 14.88 -11.91
N GLU A 96 3.76 15.38 -11.66
CA GLU A 96 4.55 15.03 -10.48
C GLU A 96 3.91 15.56 -9.18
N TRP A 97 3.24 16.71 -9.23
CA TRP A 97 2.53 17.27 -8.09
C TRP A 97 1.14 16.65 -7.89
N ALA A 98 0.45 16.24 -8.97
CA ALA A 98 -0.73 15.40 -8.86
C ALA A 98 -0.40 14.02 -8.24
N ALA A 99 0.70 13.38 -8.69
CA ALA A 99 1.19 12.13 -8.12
C ALA A 99 1.46 12.26 -6.62
N TRP A 100 2.08 13.37 -6.20
CA TRP A 100 2.29 13.71 -4.80
C TRP A 100 0.97 13.82 -4.01
N ALA A 101 0.05 14.68 -4.43
CA ALA A 101 -1.18 14.90 -3.68
C ALA A 101 -2.08 13.65 -3.62
N ASN A 102 -2.24 12.96 -4.74
CA ASN A 102 -3.06 11.75 -4.82
C ASN A 102 -2.42 10.58 -4.07
N GLY A 103 -1.09 10.46 -4.12
CA GLY A 103 -0.34 9.47 -3.33
C GLY A 103 -0.53 9.66 -1.83
N VAL A 104 -0.47 10.91 -1.33
CA VAL A 104 -0.74 11.19 0.09
C VAL A 104 -2.17 10.80 0.46
N ALA A 105 -3.16 11.14 -0.39
CA ALA A 105 -4.55 10.78 -0.15
C ALA A 105 -4.77 9.25 -0.06
N VAL A 106 -4.16 8.50 -0.96
CA VAL A 106 -4.24 7.02 -1.00
C VAL A 106 -3.53 6.38 0.20
N ARG A 107 -2.41 6.95 0.65
CA ARG A 107 -1.61 6.35 1.73
C ARG A 107 -2.07 6.72 3.14
N GLU A 108 -2.69 7.88 3.32
CA GLU A 108 -2.95 8.50 4.63
C GLU A 108 -3.62 7.55 5.64
N LEU A 109 -4.62 6.78 5.22
CA LEU A 109 -5.34 5.88 6.13
C LEU A 109 -4.71 4.49 6.27
N ASP A 110 -3.66 4.19 5.50
CA ASP A 110 -3.03 2.87 5.44
C ASP A 110 -4.04 1.75 5.15
N PHE A 111 -4.98 2.02 4.24
CA PHE A 111 -6.20 1.23 4.07
C PHE A 111 -6.40 0.73 2.63
N HIS A 112 -5.39 0.88 1.78
CA HIS A 112 -5.33 0.21 0.48
C HIS A 112 -4.55 -1.10 0.62
N ASP A 113 -4.23 -1.72 -0.51
CA ASP A 113 -3.59 -3.03 -0.54
C ASP A 113 -2.18 -3.07 0.09
N THR A 114 -1.72 -4.30 0.30
CA THR A 114 -0.39 -4.60 0.81
C THR A 114 0.08 -5.95 0.27
N PHE A 115 1.38 -6.17 0.35
CA PHE A 115 2.03 -7.45 0.05
C PHE A 115 3.20 -7.67 1.02
N LEU A 116 3.32 -8.88 1.56
CA LEU A 116 4.29 -9.27 2.59
C LEU A 116 5.00 -10.58 2.18
N ALA A 117 6.32 -10.53 2.05
CA ALA A 117 7.23 -11.65 1.77
C ALA A 117 8.55 -11.48 2.54
N ALA A 118 9.70 -11.42 1.86
CA ALA A 118 10.98 -11.11 2.50
C ALA A 118 11.02 -9.67 3.04
N ASP A 119 10.32 -8.77 2.36
CA ASP A 119 9.96 -7.43 2.84
C ASP A 119 8.44 -7.24 2.89
N TYR A 120 7.99 -6.00 3.07
CA TYR A 120 6.60 -5.60 2.92
C TYR A 120 6.46 -4.39 2.02
N SER A 121 5.28 -4.20 1.43
CA SER A 121 5.01 -3.08 0.53
C SER A 121 3.52 -2.79 0.43
N HIS A 122 3.20 -1.62 -0.12
CA HIS A 122 1.87 -1.28 -0.58
C HIS A 122 1.90 -1.01 -2.09
N PRO A 123 1.69 -2.04 -2.93
CA PRO A 123 1.84 -1.88 -4.37
C PRO A 123 0.84 -0.91 -5.02
N GLY A 124 -0.30 -0.64 -4.38
CA GLY A 124 -1.27 0.38 -4.79
C GLY A 124 -0.71 1.79 -4.84
N ASP A 125 0.42 2.06 -4.17
CA ASP A 125 1.13 3.34 -4.26
C ASP A 125 1.73 3.58 -5.68
N ASN A 126 1.80 2.58 -6.56
CA ASN A 126 2.19 2.77 -7.98
C ASN A 126 1.12 3.49 -8.81
N ILE A 127 -0.16 3.39 -8.43
CA ILE A 127 -1.27 3.87 -9.27
C ILE A 127 -1.27 5.40 -9.42
N PRO A 128 -1.13 6.21 -8.34
CA PRO A 128 -1.16 7.67 -8.46
C PRO A 128 -0.15 8.26 -9.46
N PRO A 129 1.16 7.91 -9.45
CA PRO A 129 2.09 8.47 -10.42
C PRO A 129 1.81 8.00 -11.85
N ILE A 130 1.40 6.75 -12.06
CA ILE A 130 1.08 6.22 -13.40
C ILE A 130 -0.15 6.92 -13.98
N VAL A 131 -1.23 7.06 -13.20
CA VAL A 131 -2.45 7.73 -13.64
C VAL A 131 -2.20 9.22 -13.89
N ALA A 132 -1.40 9.90 -13.06
CA ALA A 132 -1.07 11.30 -13.26
C ALA A 132 -0.32 11.54 -14.59
N VAL A 133 0.67 10.70 -14.92
CA VAL A 133 1.36 10.79 -16.20
C VAL A 133 0.43 10.45 -17.37
N ALA A 134 -0.42 9.43 -17.20
CA ALA A 134 -1.39 9.05 -18.21
C ALA A 134 -2.36 10.19 -18.55
N GLN A 135 -2.91 10.87 -17.53
CA GLN A 135 -3.76 12.05 -17.70
C GLN A 135 -3.04 13.19 -18.41
N HIS A 136 -1.80 13.48 -17.99
CA HIS A 136 -1.03 14.59 -18.55
C HIS A 136 -0.72 14.38 -20.04
N LEU A 137 -0.40 13.16 -20.46
CA LEU A 137 0.05 12.85 -21.82
C LEU A 137 -1.02 12.16 -22.68
N ALA A 138 -2.26 12.03 -22.19
CA ALA A 138 -3.32 11.29 -22.86
C ALA A 138 -3.52 11.73 -24.32
N ALA A 139 -3.83 13.00 -24.55
CA ALA A 139 -4.08 13.52 -25.89
C ALA A 139 -2.82 13.56 -26.77
N THR A 140 -1.67 13.92 -26.20
CA THR A 140 -0.43 14.12 -26.97
C THR A 140 0.24 12.82 -27.39
N ARG A 141 0.04 11.74 -26.63
CA ARG A 141 0.59 10.41 -26.91
C ARG A 141 -0.47 9.40 -27.34
N GLY A 142 -1.76 9.78 -27.31
CA GLY A 142 -2.87 8.87 -27.59
C GLY A 142 -3.00 7.74 -26.57
N LEU A 143 -2.68 8.00 -25.30
CA LEU A 143 -2.73 6.98 -24.25
C LEU A 143 -4.17 6.60 -23.95
N THR A 144 -4.38 5.31 -23.77
CA THR A 144 -5.69 4.72 -23.49
C THR A 144 -5.71 4.07 -22.13
N GLY A 145 -6.89 3.69 -21.70
CA GLY A 145 -7.10 2.89 -20.50
C GLY A 145 -6.31 1.58 -20.47
N ARG A 146 -6.15 0.92 -21.63
CA ARG A 146 -5.28 -0.26 -21.79
C ARG A 146 -3.83 0.02 -21.43
N ASP A 147 -3.31 1.21 -21.76
CA ASP A 147 -1.93 1.58 -21.44
C ASP A 147 -1.75 1.83 -19.93
N VAL A 148 -2.77 2.40 -19.28
CA VAL A 148 -2.83 2.54 -17.82
C VAL A 148 -2.81 1.17 -17.14
N VAL A 149 -3.61 0.23 -17.63
CA VAL A 149 -3.66 -1.14 -17.11
C VAL A 149 -2.30 -1.83 -17.23
N ARG A 150 -1.64 -1.73 -18.38
CA ARG A 150 -0.28 -2.27 -18.59
C ARG A 150 0.75 -1.64 -17.65
N GLY A 151 0.71 -0.31 -17.50
CA GLY A 151 1.61 0.41 -16.59
C GLY A 151 1.45 -0.05 -15.14
N ILE A 152 0.21 -0.14 -14.65
CA ILE A 152 -0.07 -0.60 -13.29
C ILE A 152 0.38 -2.05 -13.10
N ALA A 153 0.07 -2.95 -14.04
CA ALA A 153 0.50 -4.35 -13.96
C ALA A 153 2.04 -4.48 -13.87
N THR A 154 2.80 -3.70 -14.66
CA THR A 154 4.27 -3.66 -14.55
C THR A 154 4.75 -3.14 -13.20
N GLY A 155 4.17 -2.05 -12.69
CA GLY A 155 4.57 -1.49 -11.39
C GLY A 155 4.38 -2.51 -10.25
N TYR A 156 3.22 -3.19 -10.25
CA TYR A 156 2.93 -4.26 -9.30
C TYR A 156 3.91 -5.43 -9.43
N GLU A 157 4.14 -5.93 -10.65
CA GLU A 157 5.07 -7.04 -10.91
C GLU A 157 6.45 -6.77 -10.30
N ILE A 158 7.05 -5.64 -10.67
CA ILE A 158 8.40 -5.28 -10.25
C ILE A 158 8.47 -5.08 -8.74
N GLN A 159 7.51 -4.40 -8.12
CA GLN A 159 7.56 -4.17 -6.68
C GLN A 159 7.40 -5.47 -5.90
N VAL A 160 6.46 -6.34 -6.30
CA VAL A 160 6.20 -7.62 -5.63
C VAL A 160 7.40 -8.54 -5.75
N ASP A 161 8.02 -8.61 -6.92
CA ASP A 161 9.22 -9.44 -7.16
C ASP A 161 10.43 -8.96 -6.34
N LEU A 162 10.64 -7.64 -6.25
CA LEU A 162 11.65 -7.06 -5.36
C LEU A 162 11.36 -7.40 -3.89
N VAL A 163 10.11 -7.32 -3.46
CA VAL A 163 9.68 -7.62 -2.07
C VAL A 163 9.79 -9.11 -1.74
N LYS A 164 9.63 -10.01 -2.71
CA LYS A 164 9.85 -11.45 -2.56
C LYS A 164 11.31 -11.78 -2.23
N ALA A 165 12.27 -10.96 -2.66
CA ALA A 165 13.69 -11.31 -2.63
C ALA A 165 14.59 -10.39 -1.77
N ILE A 166 14.36 -9.08 -1.76
CA ILE A 166 15.26 -8.09 -1.14
C ILE A 166 14.58 -7.47 0.07
N THR A 167 15.03 -7.87 1.27
CA THR A 167 14.53 -7.30 2.53
C THR A 167 15.23 -5.98 2.88
N LEU A 168 14.53 -4.86 2.75
CA LEU A 168 15.00 -3.52 3.16
C LEU A 168 14.84 -3.34 4.68
N HIS A 169 13.78 -3.92 5.25
CA HIS A 169 13.49 -3.83 6.67
C HIS A 169 14.62 -4.36 7.57
N ALA A 170 15.30 -5.44 7.16
CA ALA A 170 16.43 -6.00 7.89
C ALA A 170 17.56 -4.96 8.09
N HIS A 171 17.68 -4.03 7.15
CA HIS A 171 18.73 -3.01 7.09
C HIS A 171 18.25 -1.62 7.52
N LYS A 172 17.04 -1.53 8.10
CA LYS A 172 16.41 -0.27 8.52
C LYS A 172 16.28 0.74 7.37
N ILE A 173 16.08 0.24 6.15
CA ILE A 173 15.67 1.03 4.99
C ILE A 173 14.14 0.97 4.88
N ASP A 174 13.53 2.09 4.49
CA ASP A 174 12.09 2.18 4.27
C ASP A 174 11.70 1.39 3.01
N HIS A 175 10.59 0.64 3.08
CA HIS A 175 10.15 -0.22 1.98
C HIS A 175 9.82 0.53 0.69
N VAL A 176 9.61 1.85 0.78
CA VAL A 176 9.39 2.73 -0.39
C VAL A 176 10.59 2.75 -1.36
N ALA A 177 11.76 2.25 -0.96
CA ALA A 177 12.90 2.12 -1.87
C ALA A 177 12.61 1.17 -3.05
N HIS A 178 11.71 0.19 -2.90
CA HIS A 178 11.23 -0.64 -4.00
C HIS A 178 10.16 0.05 -4.87
N LEU A 179 9.48 1.07 -4.34
CA LEU A 179 8.39 1.78 -5.02
C LEU A 179 8.89 2.72 -6.13
N GLY A 180 9.97 3.46 -5.90
CA GLY A 180 10.53 4.36 -6.92
C GLY A 180 10.84 3.64 -8.24
N PRO A 181 11.64 2.54 -8.22
CA PRO A 181 11.93 1.71 -9.38
C PRO A 181 10.71 1.13 -10.08
N SER A 182 9.76 0.59 -9.32
CA SER A 182 8.54 -0.01 -9.86
C SER A 182 7.64 1.02 -10.53
N ALA A 183 7.46 2.19 -9.91
CA ALA A 183 6.69 3.27 -10.50
C ALA A 183 7.35 3.81 -11.78
N ALA A 184 8.68 3.97 -11.79
CA ALA A 184 9.42 4.40 -12.98
C ALA A 184 9.27 3.40 -14.14
N ALA A 185 9.32 2.10 -13.85
CA ALA A 185 9.11 1.04 -14.83
C ALA A 185 7.66 0.96 -15.33
N GLY A 186 6.68 1.16 -14.45
CA GLY A 186 5.26 1.24 -14.79
C GLY A 186 4.96 2.43 -15.70
N ILE A 187 5.51 3.62 -15.40
CA ILE A 187 5.43 4.79 -16.29
C ILE A 187 6.13 4.51 -17.63
N GLY A 188 7.29 3.84 -17.62
CA GLY A 188 7.99 3.44 -18.83
C GLY A 188 7.16 2.52 -19.73
N THR A 189 6.43 1.57 -19.13
CA THR A 189 5.50 0.68 -19.85
C THR A 189 4.32 1.47 -20.42
N LEU A 190 3.69 2.33 -19.61
CA LEU A 190 2.58 3.20 -20.01
C LEU A 190 2.93 4.03 -21.25
N LEU A 191 4.15 4.57 -21.29
CA LEU A 191 4.60 5.45 -22.37
C LEU A 191 5.26 4.71 -23.55
N GLY A 192 5.41 3.39 -23.47
CA GLY A 192 6.10 2.59 -24.49
C GLY A 192 7.55 3.02 -24.70
N LEU A 193 8.27 3.40 -23.63
CA LEU A 193 9.65 3.84 -23.71
C LEU A 193 10.60 2.69 -24.07
N ASP A 194 11.76 3.04 -24.62
CA ASP A 194 12.81 2.06 -24.87
C ASP A 194 13.49 1.60 -23.56
N ARG A 195 14.11 0.43 -23.61
CA ARG A 195 14.73 -0.22 -22.45
C ARG A 195 15.82 0.64 -21.80
N GLU A 196 16.59 1.39 -22.59
CA GLU A 196 17.66 2.24 -22.06
C GLU A 196 17.07 3.39 -21.23
N THR A 197 16.04 4.04 -21.74
CA THR A 197 15.35 5.12 -21.01
C THR A 197 14.78 4.61 -19.68
N ILE A 198 14.11 3.45 -19.69
CA ILE A 198 13.55 2.86 -18.45
C ILE A 198 14.66 2.46 -17.48
N PHE A 199 15.76 1.88 -17.98
CA PHE A 199 16.91 1.51 -17.17
C PHE A 199 17.52 2.72 -16.43
N GLN A 200 17.72 3.84 -17.13
CA GLN A 200 18.24 5.07 -16.52
C GLN A 200 17.25 5.64 -15.48
N ALA A 201 15.95 5.61 -15.78
CA ALA A 201 14.92 6.09 -14.86
C ALA A 201 14.87 5.26 -13.56
N ILE A 202 14.93 3.92 -13.68
CA ILE A 202 14.99 3.00 -12.53
C ILE A 202 16.19 3.32 -11.64
N GLY A 203 17.37 3.52 -12.24
CA GLY A 203 18.60 3.83 -11.50
C GLY A 203 18.50 5.10 -10.67
N GLN A 204 17.97 6.19 -11.25
CA GLN A 204 17.77 7.44 -10.52
C GLN A 204 16.68 7.32 -9.46
N ALA A 205 15.56 6.67 -9.79
CA ALA A 205 14.46 6.49 -8.85
C ALA A 205 14.93 5.75 -7.60
N LEU A 206 15.59 4.60 -7.74
CA LEU A 206 16.15 3.86 -6.60
C LEU A 206 17.10 4.73 -5.77
N HIS A 207 18.04 5.41 -6.43
CA HIS A 207 19.06 6.21 -5.76
C HIS A 207 18.45 7.33 -4.90
N THR A 208 17.38 7.97 -5.39
CA THR A 208 16.79 9.16 -4.77
C THR A 208 15.60 8.86 -3.85
N THR A 209 15.06 7.64 -3.89
CA THR A 209 13.94 7.22 -3.04
C THR A 209 14.33 6.20 -1.96
N THR A 210 15.62 5.93 -1.79
CA THR A 210 16.12 5.08 -0.71
C THR A 210 16.36 5.91 0.55
N ALA A 211 15.47 5.76 1.54
CA ALA A 211 15.51 6.49 2.79
C ALA A 211 15.62 5.54 4.00
N THR A 212 16.12 6.06 5.12
CA THR A 212 16.10 5.31 6.38
C THR A 212 14.66 5.09 6.85
N ARG A 213 14.43 4.04 7.63
CA ARG A 213 13.13 3.69 8.19
C ARG A 213 12.69 4.54 9.39
N GLN A 214 13.36 5.67 9.63
CA GLN A 214 13.03 6.58 10.74
C GLN A 214 11.62 7.17 10.59
N SER A 215 11.11 7.26 9.36
CA SER A 215 9.73 7.61 9.01
C SER A 215 8.66 6.76 9.73
N ARG A 216 9.03 5.59 10.26
CA ARG A 216 8.11 4.58 10.82
C ARG A 216 8.54 4.07 12.20
N LYS A 217 9.28 4.87 12.99
CA LYS A 217 9.74 4.50 14.34
C LYS A 217 9.80 5.73 15.26
N GLY A 218 9.38 5.56 16.52
CA GLY A 218 9.28 6.66 17.49
C GLY A 218 7.97 7.41 17.33
N GLU A 219 8.01 8.74 17.31
CA GLU A 219 6.86 9.56 16.89
C GLU A 219 6.64 9.36 15.39
N ILE A 220 5.61 8.59 15.03
CA ILE A 220 5.25 8.34 13.63
C ILE A 220 4.63 9.61 13.06
N SER A 221 5.46 10.43 12.41
CA SER A 221 5.04 11.70 11.82
C SER A 221 4.16 11.49 10.59
N THR A 222 3.48 12.56 10.18
CA THR A 222 2.69 12.62 8.93
C THR A 222 3.52 12.35 7.67
N TRP A 223 4.85 12.33 7.76
CA TRP A 223 5.73 11.89 6.67
C TRP A 223 5.45 10.44 6.24
N LYS A 224 4.88 9.58 7.11
CA LYS A 224 4.46 8.21 6.75
C LYS A 224 3.58 8.17 5.50
N ALA A 225 2.66 9.13 5.35
CA ALA A 225 1.78 9.24 4.18
C ALA A 225 2.48 9.87 2.96
N HIS A 226 3.46 10.75 3.21
CA HIS A 226 4.21 11.46 2.17
C HIS A 226 5.34 10.64 1.56
N ALA A 227 5.92 9.69 2.29
CA ALA A 227 7.06 8.90 1.82
C ALA A 227 6.79 8.15 0.50
N PRO A 228 5.69 7.37 0.33
CA PRO A 228 5.42 6.75 -0.97
C PRO A 228 5.00 7.75 -2.04
N ALA A 229 4.28 8.81 -1.68
CA ALA A 229 3.94 9.90 -2.60
C ALA A 229 5.18 10.61 -3.15
N PHE A 230 6.21 10.78 -2.31
CA PHE A 230 7.52 11.27 -2.70
C PHE A 230 8.17 10.32 -3.71
N ALA A 231 8.17 9.01 -3.45
CA ALA A 231 8.73 8.04 -4.37
C ALA A 231 8.03 8.06 -5.74
N GLY A 232 6.71 8.16 -5.77
CA GLY A 232 5.93 8.33 -6.99
C GLY A 232 6.27 9.64 -7.73
N LYS A 233 6.36 10.77 -7.02
CA LYS A 233 6.81 12.06 -7.58
C LYS A 233 8.20 11.95 -8.21
N MET A 234 9.15 11.35 -7.49
CA MET A 234 10.52 11.17 -7.97
C MET A 234 10.62 10.19 -9.14
N ALA A 235 9.72 9.21 -9.24
CA ALA A 235 9.63 8.34 -10.40
C ALA A 235 9.22 9.12 -11.66
N VAL A 236 8.24 10.03 -11.57
CA VAL A 236 7.85 10.91 -12.67
C VAL A 236 9.03 11.78 -13.13
N GLU A 237 9.74 12.40 -12.19
CA GLU A 237 10.91 13.23 -12.50
C GLU A 237 12.08 12.42 -13.08
N SER A 238 12.30 11.19 -12.59
CA SER A 238 13.35 10.30 -13.09
C SER A 238 13.08 9.87 -14.53
N VAL A 239 11.82 9.58 -14.86
CA VAL A 239 11.41 9.25 -16.23
C VAL A 239 11.53 10.48 -17.14
N ASP A 240 11.06 11.66 -16.75
CA ASP A 240 11.21 12.88 -17.57
C ASP A 240 12.70 13.18 -17.86
N ARG A 241 13.55 13.09 -16.84
CA ARG A 241 15.00 13.29 -17.00
C ARG A 241 15.60 12.25 -17.96
N ALA A 242 15.30 10.96 -17.79
CA ALA A 242 15.80 9.91 -18.67
C ALA A 242 15.31 10.07 -20.12
N MET A 243 14.06 10.46 -20.34
CA MET A 243 13.50 10.74 -21.67
C MET A 243 14.23 11.89 -22.41
N ARG A 244 14.96 12.74 -21.69
CA ARG A 244 15.81 13.79 -22.26
C ARG A 244 17.23 13.30 -22.62
N GLY A 245 17.50 12.00 -22.46
CA GLY A 245 18.77 11.36 -22.80
C GLY A 245 19.80 11.38 -21.66
N GLU A 246 19.38 11.76 -20.46
CA GLU A 246 20.26 11.83 -19.29
C GLU A 246 20.48 10.46 -18.65
N THR A 247 21.69 10.22 -18.16
CA THR A 247 22.10 8.96 -17.53
C THR A 247 22.08 9.01 -16.01
N SER A 248 22.19 7.86 -15.36
CA SER A 248 22.06 7.65 -13.92
C SER A 248 23.22 6.80 -13.37
N PRO A 249 23.43 6.72 -12.05
CA PRO A 249 24.46 5.85 -11.47
C PRO A 249 24.24 4.37 -11.84
N VAL A 250 25.30 3.70 -12.31
CA VAL A 250 25.26 2.30 -12.79
C VAL A 250 26.54 1.54 -12.41
N PRO A 251 26.47 0.25 -12.04
CA PRO A 251 25.26 -0.50 -11.68
C PRO A 251 24.69 -0.05 -10.32
N ILE A 252 23.40 0.26 -10.25
CA ILE A 252 22.80 0.86 -9.05
C ILE A 252 22.63 -0.13 -7.89
N TYR A 253 22.29 -1.39 -8.17
CA TYR A 253 22.14 -2.42 -7.14
C TYR A 253 23.50 -3.04 -6.83
N GLU A 254 24.21 -3.48 -7.87
CA GLU A 254 25.41 -4.31 -7.81
C GLU A 254 26.73 -3.55 -7.71
N GLY A 255 26.71 -2.21 -7.85
CA GLY A 255 27.94 -1.43 -7.87
C GLY A 255 28.74 -1.54 -6.58
N GLU A 256 30.05 -1.35 -6.68
CA GLU A 256 30.98 -1.27 -5.54
C GLU A 256 30.51 -0.27 -4.49
N ASP A 257 29.98 0.87 -4.94
CA ASP A 257 29.32 1.89 -4.12
C ASP A 257 27.78 1.89 -4.25
N GLY A 258 27.22 0.73 -4.63
CA GLY A 258 25.80 0.54 -4.90
C GLY A 258 24.95 0.26 -3.65
N VAL A 259 23.64 0.09 -3.88
CA VAL A 259 22.64 -0.10 -2.82
C VAL A 259 22.93 -1.35 -1.98
N ILE A 260 23.31 -2.46 -2.62
CA ILE A 260 23.61 -3.71 -1.88
C ILE A 260 24.79 -3.51 -0.94
N ALA A 261 25.88 -2.94 -1.45
CA ALA A 261 27.16 -2.82 -0.77
C ALA A 261 27.09 -1.92 0.48
N TRP A 262 26.33 -0.83 0.43
CA TRP A 262 26.39 0.20 1.49
C TRP A 262 25.08 0.47 2.22
N LEU A 263 23.93 0.12 1.64
CA LEU A 263 22.63 0.39 2.27
C LEU A 263 21.95 -0.89 2.76
N LEU A 264 22.37 -2.06 2.26
CA LEU A 264 21.80 -3.35 2.62
C LEU A 264 22.83 -4.26 3.31
N GLY A 265 22.96 -5.52 2.85
CA GLY A 265 23.72 -6.57 3.53
C GLY A 265 25.25 -6.48 3.42
N GLY A 266 25.79 -5.46 2.75
CA GLY A 266 27.23 -5.32 2.56
C GLY A 266 27.74 -5.89 1.22
N PRO A 267 29.04 -5.73 0.92
CA PRO A 267 29.61 -6.15 -0.36
C PRO A 267 29.50 -7.66 -0.63
N GLU A 268 29.45 -8.49 0.42
CA GLU A 268 29.33 -9.95 0.32
C GLU A 268 27.87 -10.44 0.23
N ALA A 269 26.88 -9.55 0.34
CA ALA A 269 25.48 -9.95 0.29
C ALA A 269 25.05 -10.36 -1.11
N THR A 270 24.18 -11.38 -1.16
CA THR A 270 23.58 -11.88 -2.39
C THR A 270 22.07 -11.98 -2.26
N TYR A 271 21.38 -11.84 -3.39
CA TYR A 271 19.93 -11.90 -3.47
C TYR A 271 19.52 -12.66 -4.73
N ASP A 272 18.43 -13.40 -4.66
CA ASP A 272 17.86 -14.14 -5.79
C ASP A 272 16.49 -13.55 -6.11
N VAL A 273 16.44 -12.66 -7.11
CA VAL A 273 15.21 -11.94 -7.49
C VAL A 273 14.45 -12.74 -8.55
N PRO A 274 13.23 -13.21 -8.28
CA PRO A 274 12.38 -13.79 -9.29
C PRO A 274 11.88 -12.70 -10.24
N LEU A 275 11.92 -12.92 -11.54
CA LEU A 275 11.26 -12.07 -12.53
C LEU A 275 10.52 -12.93 -13.56
N PRO A 276 9.46 -12.43 -14.20
CA PRO A 276 8.83 -13.12 -15.32
C PRO A 276 9.82 -13.27 -16.49
N GLU A 277 9.72 -14.39 -17.21
CA GLU A 277 10.42 -14.57 -18.47
C GLU A 277 9.79 -13.74 -19.58
N GLN A 278 10.53 -13.52 -20.68
CA GLN A 278 9.98 -12.82 -21.84
C GLN A 278 8.75 -13.57 -22.38
N GLY A 279 7.63 -12.86 -22.51
CA GLY A 279 6.34 -13.41 -22.93
C GLY A 279 5.50 -14.02 -21.80
N GLU A 280 5.99 -14.03 -20.56
CA GLU A 280 5.22 -14.45 -19.38
C GLU A 280 4.37 -13.27 -18.86
N ALA A 281 3.10 -13.53 -18.58
CA ALA A 281 2.17 -12.51 -18.11
C ALA A 281 2.56 -11.98 -16.73
N LYS A 282 2.37 -10.67 -16.53
CA LYS A 282 2.63 -9.96 -15.27
C LYS A 282 1.45 -10.15 -14.32
N ARG A 283 1.55 -11.11 -13.41
CA ARG A 283 0.42 -11.59 -12.58
C ARG A 283 0.54 -11.24 -11.10
N ALA A 284 1.63 -10.59 -10.66
CA ALA A 284 1.90 -10.41 -9.24
C ALA A 284 0.89 -9.55 -8.48
N ILE A 285 0.08 -8.73 -9.18
CA ILE A 285 -1.04 -8.01 -8.56
C ILE A 285 -2.05 -8.95 -7.89
N LEU A 286 -2.20 -10.17 -8.38
CA LEU A 286 -3.11 -11.18 -7.84
C LEU A 286 -2.63 -11.72 -6.48
N ASP A 287 -1.33 -11.59 -6.19
CA ASP A 287 -0.75 -11.99 -4.90
C ASP A 287 -0.94 -10.92 -3.81
N SER A 288 -1.28 -9.68 -4.20
CA SER A 288 -1.53 -8.57 -3.27
C SER A 288 -2.89 -8.72 -2.58
N TYR A 289 -3.03 -8.17 -1.38
CA TYR A 289 -4.25 -8.31 -0.59
C TYR A 289 -4.76 -6.96 -0.10
N THR A 290 -6.07 -6.76 -0.26
CA THR A 290 -6.74 -5.57 0.25
C THR A 290 -6.87 -5.61 1.77
N LYS A 291 -6.90 -4.43 2.38
CA LYS A 291 -7.38 -4.27 3.76
C LYS A 291 -8.90 -4.06 3.70
N GLU A 292 -9.66 -4.95 4.34
CA GLU A 292 -11.11 -4.75 4.55
C GLU A 292 -11.37 -3.80 5.71
N HIS A 293 -10.50 -3.85 6.73
CA HIS A 293 -10.60 -3.06 7.94
C HIS A 293 -9.52 -1.97 7.96
N SER A 294 -9.85 -0.74 8.39
CA SER A 294 -8.82 0.29 8.58
C SER A 294 -8.07 -0.06 9.84
N ALA A 295 -6.97 -0.80 9.73
CA ALA A 295 -6.09 -1.23 10.80
C ALA A 295 -4.80 -1.78 10.17
N GLU A 296 -3.76 -1.96 10.97
CA GLU A 296 -2.55 -2.57 10.47
C GLU A 296 -2.79 -4.01 9.93
N TYR A 297 -2.06 -4.44 8.90
CA TYR A 297 -2.44 -5.65 8.15
C TYR A 297 -2.45 -6.92 9.01
N GLN A 298 -1.52 -7.05 9.96
CA GLN A 298 -1.45 -8.19 10.87
C GLN A 298 -2.65 -8.28 11.83
N ALA A 299 -3.50 -7.25 11.88
CA ALA A 299 -4.73 -7.27 12.65
C ALA A 299 -5.94 -7.77 11.84
N GLN A 300 -5.90 -7.76 10.50
CA GLN A 300 -7.07 -8.02 9.65
C GLN A 300 -7.75 -9.35 9.98
N ALA A 301 -6.98 -10.44 9.98
CA ALA A 301 -7.51 -11.77 10.27
C ALA A 301 -8.05 -11.87 11.70
N LEU A 302 -7.39 -11.22 12.66
CA LEU A 302 -7.81 -11.22 14.06
C LEU A 302 -9.07 -10.39 14.30
N ILE A 303 -9.33 -9.35 13.50
CA ILE A 303 -10.63 -8.65 13.46
C ILE A 303 -11.73 -9.60 12.99
N ASP A 304 -11.49 -10.35 11.90
CA ASP A 304 -12.48 -11.30 11.39
C ASP A 304 -12.74 -12.44 12.39
N LEU A 305 -11.70 -12.93 13.07
CA LEU A 305 -11.85 -13.91 14.15
C LEU A 305 -12.63 -13.35 15.34
N ALA A 306 -12.36 -12.11 15.75
CA ALA A 306 -13.09 -11.46 16.84
C ALA A 306 -14.59 -11.31 16.50
N ARG A 307 -14.91 -10.92 15.27
CA ARG A 307 -16.29 -10.82 14.78
C ARG A 307 -16.98 -12.18 14.72
N LYS A 308 -16.29 -13.20 14.23
CA LYS A 308 -16.79 -14.59 14.26
C LYS A 308 -17.09 -15.06 15.69
N LEU A 309 -16.21 -14.73 16.65
CA LEU A 309 -16.39 -15.07 18.06
C LEU A 309 -17.55 -14.30 18.70
N HIS A 310 -17.75 -13.02 18.33
CA HIS A 310 -18.90 -12.23 18.74
C HIS A 310 -20.21 -12.93 18.36
N ASP A 311 -20.34 -13.33 17.09
CA ASP A 311 -21.54 -13.98 16.57
C ASP A 311 -21.76 -15.39 17.16
N ALA A 312 -20.68 -16.14 17.37
CA ALA A 312 -20.75 -17.50 17.91
C ALA A 312 -21.03 -17.56 19.41
N TYR A 313 -20.61 -16.54 20.18
CA TYR A 313 -20.71 -16.50 21.63
C TYR A 313 -21.27 -15.17 22.16
N PRO A 314 -22.47 -14.72 21.75
CA PRO A 314 -22.97 -13.38 22.07
C PRO A 314 -23.10 -13.11 23.57
N LEU A 315 -23.36 -14.15 24.37
CA LEU A 315 -23.51 -14.04 25.83
C LEU A 315 -22.17 -13.88 26.58
N ILE A 316 -21.02 -14.10 25.93
CA ILE A 316 -19.71 -13.94 26.58
C ILE A 316 -19.45 -12.48 26.98
N LEU A 317 -20.15 -11.54 26.33
CA LEU A 317 -20.06 -10.11 26.56
C LEU A 317 -21.11 -9.59 27.55
N ASP A 318 -22.12 -10.38 27.89
CA ASP A 318 -23.12 -10.01 28.90
C ASP A 318 -22.50 -10.00 30.32
N ASP A 319 -21.44 -10.78 30.53
CA ASP A 319 -20.63 -10.79 31.75
C ASP A 319 -19.11 -10.70 31.45
N PRO A 320 -18.58 -9.49 31.18
CA PRO A 320 -17.16 -9.29 30.95
C PRO A 320 -16.26 -9.60 32.17
N GLU A 321 -16.83 -9.66 33.38
CA GLU A 321 -16.10 -10.10 34.57
C GLU A 321 -15.83 -11.60 34.53
N GLY A 322 -16.71 -12.37 33.89
CA GLY A 322 -16.57 -13.79 33.63
C GLY A 322 -15.42 -14.19 32.68
N ILE A 323 -14.81 -13.24 31.96
CA ILE A 323 -13.60 -13.48 31.17
C ILE A 323 -12.37 -13.33 32.06
N GLU A 324 -11.58 -14.39 32.25
CA GLU A 324 -10.33 -14.33 33.02
C GLU A 324 -9.19 -13.72 32.17
N SER A 325 -8.97 -14.25 30.97
CA SER A 325 -7.93 -13.76 30.06
C SER A 325 -8.23 -14.10 28.60
N ILE A 326 -7.65 -13.32 27.69
CA ILE A 326 -7.66 -13.58 26.25
C ILE A 326 -6.20 -13.63 25.78
N THR A 327 -5.77 -14.77 25.26
CA THR A 327 -4.40 -14.97 24.76
C THR A 327 -4.42 -15.22 23.26
N ILE A 328 -3.69 -14.40 22.51
CA ILE A 328 -3.53 -14.53 21.06
C ILE A 328 -2.14 -15.12 20.76
N HIS A 329 -2.11 -16.38 20.31
CA HIS A 329 -0.92 -17.04 19.81
C HIS A 329 -0.71 -16.65 18.34
N THR A 330 0.41 -15.99 18.04
CA THR A 330 0.63 -15.35 16.73
C THR A 330 2.11 -15.31 16.35
N SER A 331 2.44 -14.85 15.14
CA SER A 331 3.82 -14.69 14.67
C SER A 331 4.64 -13.70 15.51
N HIS A 332 5.98 -13.84 15.44
CA HIS A 332 6.95 -12.88 15.99
C HIS A 332 6.63 -11.44 15.57
N HIS A 333 6.28 -11.24 14.29
CA HIS A 333 6.00 -9.90 13.78
C HIS A 333 4.77 -9.30 14.47
N THR A 334 3.65 -10.01 14.49
CA THR A 334 2.43 -9.52 15.16
C THR A 334 2.68 -9.28 16.65
N HIS A 335 3.37 -10.20 17.34
CA HIS A 335 3.67 -10.08 18.77
C HIS A 335 4.53 -8.85 19.09
N ASN A 336 5.60 -8.61 18.34
CA ASN A 336 6.58 -7.56 18.62
C ASN A 336 6.26 -6.20 17.96
N VAL A 337 5.40 -6.17 16.93
CA VAL A 337 5.07 -4.93 16.20
C VAL A 337 3.74 -4.35 16.63
N ILE A 338 2.67 -5.16 16.77
CA ILE A 338 1.33 -4.68 17.15
C ILE A 338 0.80 -5.25 18.47
N GLY A 339 1.45 -6.26 19.05
CA GLY A 339 1.05 -6.94 20.28
C GLY A 339 1.84 -6.57 21.53
N THR A 340 1.70 -7.40 22.57
CA THR A 340 2.28 -7.21 23.91
C THR A 340 3.81 -7.16 23.88
N GLY A 341 4.45 -7.91 22.98
CA GLY A 341 5.91 -7.94 22.81
C GLY A 341 6.52 -6.63 22.33
N ALA A 342 5.71 -5.69 21.82
CA ALA A 342 6.18 -4.35 21.49
C ALA A 342 6.69 -3.57 22.71
N ASN A 343 6.31 -3.98 23.93
CA ASN A 343 6.64 -3.31 25.20
C ASN A 343 6.28 -1.81 25.18
N ASP A 344 5.16 -1.49 24.53
CA ASP A 344 4.66 -0.14 24.37
C ASP A 344 3.39 0.06 25.21
N PRO A 345 3.45 0.82 26.33
CA PRO A 345 2.30 1.01 27.19
C PRO A 345 1.17 1.79 26.52
N GLN A 346 1.45 2.60 25.49
CA GLN A 346 0.43 3.38 24.78
C GLN A 346 -0.56 2.46 24.04
N LYS A 347 -0.20 1.20 23.79
CA LYS A 347 -1.10 0.19 23.21
C LYS A 347 -2.13 -0.36 24.19
N TYR A 348 -2.12 0.11 25.43
CA TYR A 348 -3.12 -0.18 26.45
C TYR A 348 -3.72 1.10 27.04
N ASP A 349 -3.51 2.23 26.35
CA ASP A 349 -3.89 3.57 26.80
C ASP A 349 -5.09 4.10 25.98
N PRO A 350 -6.26 4.34 26.59
CA PRO A 350 -7.41 4.89 25.88
C PRO A 350 -7.20 6.33 25.37
N ASP A 351 -6.19 7.06 25.87
CA ASP A 351 -5.81 8.40 25.41
C ASP A 351 -4.83 8.36 24.21
N ALA A 352 -4.42 7.17 23.76
CA ALA A 352 -3.51 7.03 22.64
C ALA A 352 -4.09 7.56 21.33
N SER A 353 -3.22 8.00 20.42
CA SER A 353 -3.66 8.46 19.10
C SER A 353 -4.28 7.33 18.28
N ARG A 354 -5.08 7.70 17.27
CA ARG A 354 -5.61 6.74 16.29
C ARG A 354 -4.51 5.87 15.69
N GLU A 355 -3.37 6.48 15.36
CA GLU A 355 -2.18 5.83 14.77
C GLU A 355 -1.47 4.86 15.74
N THR A 356 -1.74 4.95 17.04
CA THR A 356 -1.29 3.95 18.02
C THR A 356 -2.35 2.86 18.20
N LEU A 357 -3.64 3.22 18.25
CA LEU A 357 -4.74 2.27 18.38
C LEU A 357 -4.88 1.36 17.15
N ASP A 358 -4.60 1.84 15.94
CA ASP A 358 -4.57 1.03 14.71
C ASP A 358 -3.39 0.03 14.65
N HIS A 359 -2.41 0.15 15.56
CA HIS A 359 -1.30 -0.77 15.80
C HIS A 359 -1.34 -1.42 17.20
N SER A 360 -2.51 -1.48 17.83
CA SER A 360 -2.75 -2.19 19.11
C SER A 360 -3.67 -3.38 18.88
N ILE A 361 -3.12 -4.58 18.67
CA ILE A 361 -3.96 -5.77 18.52
C ILE A 361 -4.81 -6.08 19.77
N PRO A 362 -4.37 -5.80 21.01
CA PRO A 362 -5.24 -5.92 22.18
C PRO A 362 -6.49 -5.04 22.08
N TYR A 363 -6.33 -3.77 21.69
CA TYR A 363 -7.46 -2.85 21.49
C TYR A 363 -8.37 -3.32 20.36
N ILE A 364 -7.75 -3.59 19.20
CA ILE A 364 -8.46 -3.94 17.97
C ILE A 364 -9.31 -5.19 18.19
N PHE A 365 -8.72 -6.24 18.77
CA PHE A 365 -9.42 -7.48 19.06
C PHE A 365 -10.58 -7.25 20.05
N THR A 366 -10.36 -6.46 21.12
CA THR A 366 -11.42 -6.15 22.09
C THR A 366 -12.60 -5.42 21.46
N VAL A 367 -12.35 -4.36 20.68
CA VAL A 367 -13.43 -3.57 20.08
C VAL A 367 -14.18 -4.40 19.02
N ALA A 368 -13.46 -5.12 18.15
CA ALA A 368 -14.07 -6.00 17.15
C ALA A 368 -14.90 -7.14 17.79
N LEU A 369 -14.42 -7.70 18.90
CA LEU A 369 -15.13 -8.73 19.66
C LEU A 369 -16.39 -8.14 20.30
N GLN A 370 -16.32 -6.95 20.89
CA GLN A 370 -17.47 -6.34 21.56
C GLN A 370 -18.55 -5.87 20.58
N ASP A 371 -18.15 -5.27 19.47
CA ASP A 371 -19.08 -4.58 18.56
C ASP A 371 -19.55 -5.48 17.40
N GLY A 372 -18.93 -6.65 17.21
CA GLY A 372 -19.18 -7.54 16.07
C GLY A 372 -18.80 -6.91 14.71
N THR A 373 -18.21 -5.72 14.73
CA THR A 373 -17.93 -4.88 13.56
C THR A 373 -16.63 -4.09 13.79
N TRP A 374 -16.06 -3.58 12.69
CA TRP A 374 -14.92 -2.68 12.72
C TRP A 374 -15.14 -1.53 11.74
N HIS A 375 -15.25 -0.30 12.23
CA HIS A 375 -15.47 0.88 11.40
C HIS A 375 -14.23 1.78 11.41
N HIS A 376 -13.87 2.30 10.23
CA HIS A 376 -12.61 3.03 10.03
C HIS A 376 -12.45 4.33 10.85
N ALA A 377 -13.56 4.89 11.34
CA ALA A 377 -13.59 6.10 12.15
C ALA A 377 -14.21 5.82 13.54
N ASP A 378 -15.41 5.26 13.59
CA ASP A 378 -16.17 5.11 14.84
C ASP A 378 -15.47 4.20 15.85
N SER A 379 -14.79 3.15 15.38
CA SER A 379 -14.00 2.25 16.23
C SER A 379 -12.80 2.93 16.88
N TYR A 380 -12.47 4.18 16.52
CA TYR A 380 -11.36 4.96 17.09
C TYR A 380 -11.81 6.20 17.87
N THR A 381 -13.11 6.46 17.97
CA THR A 381 -13.61 7.64 18.67
C THR A 381 -13.19 7.62 20.14
N PRO A 382 -12.85 8.78 20.75
CA PRO A 382 -12.55 8.83 22.18
C PRO A 382 -13.66 8.20 23.02
N GLU A 383 -14.93 8.45 22.70
CA GLU A 383 -16.09 7.89 23.38
C GLU A 383 -16.10 6.36 23.34
N ARG A 384 -15.70 5.75 22.21
CA ARG A 384 -15.61 4.30 22.08
C ARG A 384 -14.41 3.73 22.83
N ALA A 385 -13.23 4.35 22.73
CA ALA A 385 -12.01 3.89 23.39
C ALA A 385 -12.08 3.98 24.92
N HIS A 386 -12.84 4.95 25.45
CA HIS A 386 -12.97 5.22 26.89
C HIS A 386 -14.08 4.42 27.59
N ARG A 387 -14.77 3.53 26.88
CA ARG A 387 -15.78 2.65 27.50
C ARG A 387 -15.16 1.84 28.66
N PRO A 388 -15.69 1.93 29.90
CA PRO A 388 -15.06 1.28 31.06
C PRO A 388 -14.92 -0.24 30.92
N ASP A 389 -15.93 -0.89 30.34
CA ASP A 389 -15.94 -2.32 30.04
C ASP A 389 -14.92 -2.70 28.97
N THR A 390 -14.75 -1.87 27.94
CA THR A 390 -13.71 -2.04 26.92
C THR A 390 -12.32 -1.96 27.53
N VAL A 391 -12.04 -0.93 28.35
CA VAL A 391 -10.72 -0.78 28.99
C VAL A 391 -10.44 -1.95 29.93
N ALA A 392 -11.45 -2.46 30.65
CA ALA A 392 -11.31 -3.62 31.51
C ALA A 392 -10.98 -4.90 30.71
N LEU A 393 -11.69 -5.16 29.60
CA LEU A 393 -11.47 -6.33 28.76
C LEU A 393 -10.16 -6.25 27.96
N TRP A 394 -9.84 -5.08 27.42
CA TRP A 394 -8.60 -4.79 26.69
C TRP A 394 -7.36 -5.14 27.52
N ARG A 395 -7.38 -4.82 28.82
CA ARG A 395 -6.29 -5.18 29.76
C ARG A 395 -6.15 -6.68 30.01
N LYS A 396 -7.13 -7.50 29.65
CA LYS A 396 -7.09 -8.97 29.71
C LYS A 396 -6.57 -9.60 28.42
N VAL A 397 -6.40 -8.83 27.34
CA VAL A 397 -5.89 -9.31 26.06
C VAL A 397 -4.36 -9.22 26.02
N SER A 398 -3.71 -10.36 25.77
CA SER A 398 -2.26 -10.44 25.56
C SER A 398 -1.93 -11.25 24.31
N THR A 399 -0.74 -11.03 23.77
CA THR A 399 -0.21 -11.86 22.67
C THR A 399 1.02 -12.63 23.09
N VAL A 400 1.20 -13.81 22.51
CA VAL A 400 2.38 -14.67 22.71
C VAL A 400 2.89 -15.10 21.34
N GLU A 401 4.21 -15.07 21.14
CA GLU A 401 4.81 -15.64 19.95
C GLU A 401 4.66 -17.17 19.93
N ASP A 402 4.18 -17.69 18.81
CA ASP A 402 4.13 -19.11 18.51
C ASP A 402 5.06 -19.41 17.31
N PRO A 403 6.07 -20.29 17.47
CA PRO A 403 7.04 -20.59 16.42
C PRO A 403 6.42 -21.07 15.10
N GLU A 404 5.28 -21.77 15.14
CA GLU A 404 4.63 -22.25 13.92
C GLU A 404 3.98 -21.09 13.16
N TRP A 405 3.37 -20.14 13.85
CA TRP A 405 2.84 -18.92 13.23
C TRP A 405 3.97 -18.03 12.67
N THR A 406 5.11 -17.96 13.35
CA THR A 406 6.31 -17.27 12.82
C THR A 406 6.83 -17.94 11.54
N ARG A 407 6.93 -19.28 11.52
CA ARG A 407 7.35 -20.04 10.33
C ARG A 407 6.43 -19.75 9.14
N ARG A 408 5.12 -19.85 9.35
CA ARG A 408 4.10 -19.60 8.31
C ARG A 408 4.11 -18.16 7.81
N TYR A 409 4.31 -17.18 8.69
CA TYR A 409 4.43 -15.77 8.31
C TYR A 409 5.54 -15.52 7.27
N HIS A 410 6.68 -16.18 7.45
CA HIS A 410 7.86 -16.05 6.57
C HIS A 410 7.86 -17.03 5.38
N SER A 411 6.85 -17.89 5.24
CA SER A 411 6.81 -18.82 4.12
C SER A 411 6.73 -18.07 2.79
N LEU A 412 7.50 -18.52 1.81
CA LEU A 412 7.38 -18.11 0.40
C LEU A 412 6.33 -18.96 -0.34
N ASP A 413 5.89 -20.08 0.26
CA ASP A 413 4.73 -20.81 -0.22
C ASP A 413 3.47 -20.02 0.18
N ILE A 414 2.79 -19.49 -0.83
CA ILE A 414 1.54 -18.73 -0.70
C ILE A 414 0.49 -19.57 0.06
N GLY A 415 0.43 -20.89 -0.16
CA GLY A 415 -0.53 -21.78 0.49
C GLY A 415 -0.29 -22.00 1.99
N GLU A 416 0.93 -21.79 2.47
CA GLU A 416 1.26 -21.90 3.89
C GLU A 416 1.21 -20.55 4.64
N LYS A 417 1.34 -19.46 3.87
CA LYS A 417 1.46 -18.10 4.37
C LYS A 417 0.28 -17.73 5.27
N ALA A 418 0.59 -17.24 6.47
CA ALA A 418 -0.42 -16.91 7.47
C ALA A 418 -0.05 -15.62 8.22
N PHE A 419 -1.07 -14.82 8.50
CA PHE A 419 -0.98 -13.51 9.14
C PHE A 419 -1.90 -13.37 10.35
N GLY A 420 -2.75 -14.36 10.63
CA GLY A 420 -3.64 -14.40 11.78
C GLY A 420 -2.99 -15.08 12.99
N GLY A 421 -3.81 -15.82 13.73
CA GLY A 421 -3.40 -16.46 14.98
C GLY A 421 -4.48 -17.37 15.55
N ARG A 422 -4.14 -18.00 16.67
CA ARG A 422 -5.04 -18.81 17.50
C ARG A 422 -5.37 -18.05 18.78
N VAL A 423 -6.65 -17.84 19.03
CA VAL A 423 -7.15 -17.14 20.23
C VAL A 423 -7.64 -18.15 21.25
N VAL A 424 -7.26 -17.94 22.51
CA VAL A 424 -7.74 -18.69 23.67
C VAL A 424 -8.39 -17.71 24.64
N ILE A 425 -9.71 -17.80 24.80
CA ILE A 425 -10.46 -17.05 25.82
C ILE A 425 -10.69 -17.99 27.00
N ARG A 426 -10.08 -17.69 28.15
CA ARG A 426 -10.30 -18.42 29.40
C ARG A 426 -11.37 -17.73 30.23
N LEU A 427 -12.36 -18.49 30.65
CA LEU A 427 -13.46 -18.03 31.50
C LEU A 427 -13.14 -18.28 32.97
N ALA A 428 -13.76 -17.50 33.87
CA ALA A 428 -13.54 -17.56 35.31
C ALA A 428 -14.00 -18.87 35.96
N ASP A 429 -14.84 -19.65 35.26
CA ASP A 429 -15.27 -20.99 35.67
C ASP A 429 -14.28 -22.11 35.24
N GLY A 430 -13.21 -21.74 34.54
CA GLY A 430 -12.17 -22.64 34.03
C GLY A 430 -12.42 -23.18 32.62
N ASN A 431 -13.55 -22.86 31.98
CA ASN A 431 -13.79 -23.24 30.59
C ASN A 431 -12.96 -22.38 29.61
N GLU A 432 -12.70 -22.92 28.42
CA GLU A 432 -11.95 -22.23 27.36
C GLU A 432 -12.71 -22.23 26.04
N ILE A 433 -12.68 -21.10 25.35
CA ILE A 433 -13.10 -20.96 23.96
C ILE A 433 -11.84 -20.78 23.12
N VAL A 434 -11.66 -21.66 22.13
CA VAL A 434 -10.47 -21.67 21.26
C VAL A 434 -10.91 -21.66 19.81
N ASP A 435 -10.35 -20.73 19.04
CA ASP A 435 -10.56 -20.65 17.59
C ASP A 435 -9.33 -20.01 16.92
N GLU A 436 -9.18 -20.21 15.61
CA GLU A 436 -8.04 -19.72 14.86
C GLU A 436 -8.39 -19.32 13.44
N ILE A 437 -7.55 -18.45 12.86
CA ILE A 437 -7.68 -18.03 11.47
C ILE A 437 -6.29 -17.78 10.87
N ALA A 438 -6.06 -18.28 9.66
CA ALA A 438 -4.76 -18.17 9.00
C ALA A 438 -4.55 -16.81 8.31
N VAL A 439 -5.55 -16.35 7.56
CA VAL A 439 -5.52 -15.12 6.75
C VAL A 439 -6.88 -14.44 6.87
N ALA A 440 -6.93 -13.12 6.63
CA ALA A 440 -8.17 -12.36 6.66
C ALA A 440 -9.17 -12.87 5.62
N ASP A 441 -10.46 -12.66 5.86
CA ASP A 441 -11.50 -13.14 4.96
C ASP A 441 -11.32 -12.57 3.55
N ALA A 442 -10.99 -11.28 3.45
CA ALA A 442 -10.75 -10.55 2.21
C ALA A 442 -9.46 -10.93 1.45
N HIS A 443 -8.55 -11.71 2.07
CA HIS A 443 -7.32 -12.16 1.43
C HIS A 443 -7.63 -13.05 0.21
N PRO A 444 -6.78 -13.11 -0.84
CA PRO A 444 -6.97 -14.02 -1.98
C PRO A 444 -7.18 -15.51 -1.61
N LEU A 445 -6.65 -15.93 -0.46
CA LEU A 445 -6.82 -17.27 0.13
C LEU A 445 -7.80 -17.31 1.31
N GLY A 446 -8.49 -16.22 1.59
CA GLY A 446 -9.43 -16.11 2.70
C GLY A 446 -10.77 -16.78 2.42
N ALA A 447 -11.67 -16.76 3.41
CA ALA A 447 -13.00 -17.35 3.27
C ALA A 447 -13.91 -16.57 2.31
N ARG A 448 -13.64 -15.27 2.11
CA ARG A 448 -14.39 -14.38 1.22
C ARG A 448 -13.44 -13.39 0.52
N PRO A 449 -12.60 -13.87 -0.43
CA PRO A 449 -11.71 -12.99 -1.18
C PRO A 449 -12.50 -11.84 -1.81
N PHE A 450 -11.98 -10.62 -1.73
CA PHE A 450 -12.68 -9.45 -2.28
C PHE A 450 -12.79 -9.55 -3.81
N GLY A 451 -14.03 -9.58 -4.30
CA GLY A 451 -14.37 -9.33 -5.69
C GLY A 451 -14.83 -7.89 -5.93
N ARG A 452 -15.17 -7.57 -7.19
CA ARG A 452 -15.57 -6.21 -7.61
C ARG A 452 -16.66 -5.61 -6.73
N GLU A 453 -17.68 -6.40 -6.36
CA GLU A 453 -18.79 -5.94 -5.52
C GLU A 453 -18.31 -5.41 -4.16
N GLN A 454 -17.33 -6.08 -3.53
CA GLN A 454 -16.79 -5.66 -2.23
C GLN A 454 -15.98 -4.36 -2.35
N TYR A 455 -15.20 -4.19 -3.43
CA TYR A 455 -14.49 -2.94 -3.71
C TYR A 455 -15.45 -1.78 -3.99
N VAL A 456 -16.52 -2.03 -4.75
CA VAL A 456 -17.59 -1.04 -5.00
C VAL A 456 -18.26 -0.64 -3.69
N GLN A 457 -18.61 -1.61 -2.84
CA GLN A 457 -19.23 -1.32 -1.56
C GLN A 457 -18.28 -0.53 -0.64
N LYS A 458 -17.00 -0.91 -0.58
CA LYS A 458 -15.98 -0.17 0.16
C LYS A 458 -15.89 1.28 -0.32
N PHE A 459 -15.87 1.52 -1.63
CA PHE A 459 -15.87 2.87 -2.19
C PHE A 459 -17.09 3.68 -1.76
N ARG A 460 -18.30 3.11 -1.88
CA ARG A 460 -19.53 3.77 -1.46
C ARG A 460 -19.50 4.15 0.03
N THR A 461 -19.17 3.19 0.89
CA THR A 461 -19.10 3.40 2.35
C THR A 461 -18.07 4.47 2.72
N LEU A 462 -16.89 4.47 2.10
CA LEU A 462 -15.82 5.42 2.44
C LEU A 462 -16.02 6.81 1.84
N ALA A 463 -16.79 6.92 0.76
CA ALA A 463 -17.01 8.17 0.04
C ALA A 463 -18.29 8.92 0.44
N GLU A 464 -19.29 8.25 1.04
CA GLU A 464 -20.64 8.80 1.23
C GLU A 464 -20.70 10.11 2.02
N TRP A 465 -19.75 10.33 2.93
CA TRP A 465 -19.73 11.53 3.77
C TRP A 465 -19.13 12.76 3.06
N VAL A 466 -18.39 12.57 1.95
CA VAL A 466 -17.60 13.63 1.30
C VAL A 466 -17.89 13.81 -0.19
N LEU A 467 -18.45 12.80 -0.87
CA LEU A 467 -18.81 12.86 -2.29
C LEU A 467 -20.33 12.86 -2.45
N GLU A 468 -20.83 13.53 -3.50
CA GLU A 468 -22.24 13.38 -3.86
C GLU A 468 -22.51 11.97 -4.43
N PRO A 469 -23.71 11.38 -4.22
CA PRO A 469 -24.03 10.06 -4.78
C PRO A 469 -23.81 9.95 -6.30
N ALA A 470 -24.11 11.03 -7.04
CA ALA A 470 -23.88 11.08 -8.48
C ALA A 470 -22.39 11.04 -8.86
N GLU A 471 -21.51 11.63 -8.03
CA GLU A 471 -20.06 11.58 -8.23
C GLU A 471 -19.50 10.19 -7.94
N ILE A 472 -20.03 9.52 -6.91
CA ILE A 472 -19.70 8.12 -6.59
C ILE A 472 -20.05 7.22 -7.79
N ASP A 473 -21.29 7.33 -8.30
CA ASP A 473 -21.75 6.54 -9.44
C ASP A 473 -20.94 6.84 -10.71
N ARG A 474 -20.65 8.11 -10.99
CA ARG A 474 -19.83 8.54 -12.13
C ARG A 474 -18.43 7.93 -12.06
N PHE A 475 -17.74 8.03 -10.92
CA PHE A 475 -16.40 7.46 -10.77
C PHE A 475 -16.43 5.94 -10.97
N LEU A 476 -17.41 5.25 -10.38
CA LEU A 476 -17.56 3.81 -10.55
C LEU A 476 -17.82 3.41 -12.01
N GLU A 477 -18.60 4.18 -12.77
CA GLU A 477 -18.82 3.91 -14.19
C GLU A 477 -17.50 4.00 -14.99
N VAL A 478 -16.73 5.06 -14.76
CA VAL A 478 -15.44 5.29 -15.43
C VAL A 478 -14.40 4.25 -15.04
N ALA A 479 -14.22 4.00 -13.74
CA ALA A 479 -13.22 3.06 -13.24
C ALA A 479 -13.50 1.64 -13.72
N GLN A 480 -14.76 1.20 -13.74
CA GLN A 480 -15.11 -0.14 -14.20
C GLN A 480 -14.88 -0.37 -15.69
N ARG A 481 -14.89 0.71 -16.48
CA ARG A 481 -14.55 0.73 -17.91
C ARG A 481 -13.09 1.09 -18.18
N LEU A 482 -12.23 1.04 -17.16
CA LEU A 482 -10.83 1.47 -17.28
C LEU A 482 -10.14 0.88 -18.52
N PRO A 483 -10.26 -0.41 -18.89
CA PRO A 483 -9.54 -0.96 -20.04
C PRO A 483 -10.02 -0.36 -21.38
N GLU A 484 -11.27 0.12 -21.46
CA GLU A 484 -11.89 0.66 -22.66
C GLU A 484 -11.80 2.19 -22.78
N LEU A 485 -11.25 2.89 -21.79
CA LEU A 485 -11.20 4.35 -21.81
C LEU A 485 -10.35 4.88 -22.97
N GLY A 486 -10.89 5.84 -23.70
CA GLY A 486 -10.13 6.64 -24.66
C GLY A 486 -9.28 7.72 -23.98
N PRO A 487 -8.41 8.41 -24.74
CA PRO A 487 -7.56 9.47 -24.21
C PRO A 487 -8.33 10.58 -23.48
N ASP A 488 -9.46 11.02 -24.03
CA ASP A 488 -10.28 12.10 -23.46
C ASP A 488 -11.01 11.69 -22.18
N GLU A 489 -11.08 10.39 -21.87
CA GLU A 489 -11.75 9.84 -20.69
C GLU A 489 -10.80 9.64 -19.50
N LEU A 490 -9.48 9.54 -19.71
CA LEU A 490 -8.51 9.30 -18.62
C LEU A 490 -8.54 10.39 -17.54
N GLY A 491 -8.85 11.63 -17.94
CA GLY A 491 -9.04 12.76 -17.04
C GLY A 491 -10.24 12.64 -16.09
N GLN A 492 -11.08 11.62 -16.26
CA GLN A 492 -12.24 11.31 -15.42
C GLN A 492 -11.94 10.29 -14.31
N LEU A 493 -10.73 9.70 -14.31
CA LEU A 493 -10.19 8.88 -13.21
C LEU A 493 -9.79 9.77 -12.02
N THR A 494 -10.77 10.48 -11.49
CA THR A 494 -10.64 11.41 -10.36
C THR A 494 -11.93 11.44 -9.56
N ILE A 495 -11.90 12.00 -8.36
CA ILE A 495 -13.08 12.24 -7.52
C ILE A 495 -13.11 13.71 -7.11
N THR A 496 -14.29 14.32 -7.15
CA THR A 496 -14.52 15.73 -6.78
C THR A 496 -15.29 15.79 -5.47
N ALA A 497 -14.77 16.52 -4.47
CA ALA A 497 -15.47 16.66 -3.20
C ALA A 497 -16.81 17.40 -3.37
N ALA A 498 -17.82 16.99 -2.61
CA ALA A 498 -19.12 17.65 -2.64
C ALA A 498 -19.00 19.14 -2.24
N PRO A 499 -19.82 20.03 -2.83
CA PRO A 499 -19.79 21.45 -2.50
C PRO A 499 -19.89 21.69 -0.98
N GLY A 500 -18.86 22.33 -0.41
CA GLY A 500 -18.80 22.65 1.01
C GLY A 500 -18.35 21.53 1.94
N ALA A 501 -18.16 20.29 1.46
CA ALA A 501 -17.72 19.17 2.29
C ALA A 501 -16.35 19.42 2.96
N LEU A 502 -15.49 20.23 2.34
CA LEU A 502 -14.16 20.55 2.83
C LEU A 502 -14.05 21.96 3.45
N ASN A 503 -15.16 22.71 3.60
CA ASN A 503 -15.14 24.09 4.12
C ASN A 503 -14.67 24.21 5.56
N HIS A 504 -14.77 23.13 6.34
CA HIS A 504 -14.36 23.08 7.74
C HIS A 504 -12.84 22.87 7.89
N VAL A 505 -12.12 22.59 6.80
CA VAL A 505 -10.69 22.29 6.86
C VAL A 505 -9.87 23.55 6.58
N GLU A 506 -8.94 23.85 7.49
CA GLU A 506 -7.99 24.95 7.31
C GLU A 506 -6.95 24.58 6.25
N ILE A 507 -6.83 25.42 5.21
CA ILE A 507 -5.83 25.25 4.15
C ILE A 507 -4.51 25.89 4.63
N PRO A 508 -3.45 25.11 4.87
CA PRO A 508 -2.18 25.66 5.33
C PRO A 508 -1.52 26.49 4.22
N THR A 509 -0.84 27.57 4.61
CA THR A 509 0.00 28.38 3.71
C THR A 509 1.42 27.81 3.66
N GLY A 510 1.97 27.68 2.45
CA GLY A 510 3.34 27.22 2.20
C GLY A 510 4.23 28.33 1.65
N LEU A 511 5.25 27.95 0.88
CA LEU A 511 6.14 28.89 0.20
C LEU A 511 5.50 29.56 -1.04
N PHE A 512 4.42 29.00 -1.57
CA PHE A 512 3.77 29.39 -2.82
C PHE A 512 2.35 29.89 -2.60
#